data_AF-A0A316Q8P4-F1
#
_entry.id   AF-A0A316Q8P4-F1
#
_cell.length_a   1.000
_cell.length_b   1.000
_cell.length_c   1.000
_cell.angle_alpha   90.00
_cell.angle_beta   90.00
_cell.angle_gamma   90.00
#
_symmetry.space_group_name_H-M   'P 1'
#
loop_
_entity.id
_entity.type
_entity.pdbx_description
1 polymer ?
#
loop_
_entity_poly.entity_id
_entity_poly.type
_entity_poly.pdbx_seq_one_letter_code
_entity_poly.pdbx_strand_id
1 'polypeptide(L)'
;MDFDGLFDEKLSQYMEENKGKYTEKQWENIIPRLYQKFGDTYVAKVKCTPKEYYARMTDEELTATLSVHLKEQIPVPDFLCCEIEGRNCTEALLSLLKSDDGETVSYAINLVGADERAFPDYFSMITENKFDEDIRDAAVEKLKENADKATEAALKFYKEGTAKEYMLEILSRAKKRDEGIFRILLDEFLSDVGRVPMHAGYLAAYGDERALPYLMKKIEDRSIGFVEFQELKYAIEALGGEYNEPRDFSADKDFRTIEDASVREGFGYDGLPKS
;
A
#
# COMPACT_ATOMS: atom_id res chain seq x y z
N MET A 1 -19.15 6.70 -20.23
CA MET A 1 -20.59 6.33 -20.19
C MET A 1 -20.88 5.95 -18.76
N ASP A 2 -21.88 6.56 -18.12
CA ASP A 2 -22.18 6.26 -16.72
C ASP A 2 -23.04 4.98 -16.58
N PHE A 3 -22.38 3.82 -16.49
CA PHE A 3 -23.08 2.55 -16.27
C PHE A 3 -23.52 2.37 -14.82
N ASP A 4 -22.83 2.97 -13.86
CA ASP A 4 -23.18 2.85 -12.44
C ASP A 4 -24.42 3.67 -12.14
N GLY A 5 -24.52 4.90 -12.64
CA GLY A 5 -25.76 5.67 -12.57
C GLY A 5 -26.95 4.97 -13.23
N LEU A 6 -26.74 4.29 -14.38
CA LEU A 6 -27.78 3.47 -15.01
C LEU A 6 -28.17 2.26 -14.15
N PHE A 7 -27.21 1.66 -13.45
CA PHE A 7 -27.49 0.57 -12.52
C PHE A 7 -28.25 1.08 -11.29
N ASP A 8 -27.87 2.21 -10.73
CA ASP A 8 -28.49 2.80 -9.54
C ASP A 8 -29.96 3.16 -9.78
N GLU A 9 -30.29 3.69 -10.97
CA GLU A 9 -31.68 3.91 -11.40
C GLU A 9 -32.48 2.59 -11.42
N LYS A 10 -31.88 1.53 -11.98
CA LYS A 10 -32.51 0.21 -12.06
C LYS A 10 -32.64 -0.46 -10.70
N LEU A 11 -31.63 -0.33 -9.85
CA LEU A 11 -31.60 -0.85 -8.50
C LEU A 11 -32.69 -0.18 -7.66
N SER A 12 -32.80 1.15 -7.74
CA SER A 12 -33.83 1.93 -7.04
C SER A 12 -35.25 1.47 -7.40
N GLN A 13 -35.51 1.27 -8.70
CA GLN A 13 -36.80 0.72 -9.16
C GLN A 13 -37.03 -0.69 -8.59
N TYR A 14 -36.04 -1.57 -8.66
CA TYR A 14 -36.14 -2.93 -8.17
C TYR A 14 -36.35 -2.99 -6.65
N MET A 15 -35.73 -2.10 -5.88
CA MET A 15 -35.91 -2.01 -4.44
C MET A 15 -37.33 -1.58 -4.07
N GLU A 16 -37.91 -0.60 -4.77
CA GLU A 16 -39.29 -0.16 -4.53
C GLU A 16 -40.32 -1.26 -4.90
N GLU A 17 -40.10 -1.97 -6.02
CA GLU A 17 -40.95 -3.11 -6.42
C GLU A 17 -40.86 -4.31 -5.45
N ASN A 18 -39.79 -4.38 -4.67
CA ASN A 18 -39.53 -5.45 -3.71
C ASN A 18 -39.49 -4.95 -2.25
N LYS A 19 -40.12 -3.81 -2.00
CA LYS A 19 -40.17 -3.19 -0.68
C LYS A 19 -40.74 -4.13 0.37
N GLY A 20 -40.02 -4.28 1.47
CA GLY A 20 -40.37 -5.18 2.58
C GLY A 20 -40.12 -6.67 2.32
N LYS A 21 -39.66 -7.08 1.12
CA LYS A 21 -39.34 -8.50 0.83
C LYS A 21 -37.95 -8.91 1.32
N TYR A 22 -37.02 -7.96 1.39
CA TYR A 22 -35.63 -8.21 1.77
C TYR A 22 -35.21 -7.28 2.91
N THR A 23 -34.42 -7.82 3.84
CA THR A 23 -33.74 -7.04 4.88
C THR A 23 -32.49 -6.37 4.32
N GLU A 24 -31.95 -5.40 5.04
CA GLU A 24 -30.70 -4.71 4.69
C GLU A 24 -29.53 -5.69 4.44
N LYS A 25 -29.32 -6.65 5.36
CA LYS A 25 -28.31 -7.71 5.21
C LYS A 25 -28.51 -8.60 3.99
N GLN A 26 -29.76 -8.79 3.55
CA GLN A 26 -30.03 -9.54 2.32
C GLN A 26 -29.68 -8.70 1.09
N TRP A 27 -29.95 -7.39 1.11
CA TRP A 27 -29.57 -6.48 0.04
C TRP A 27 -28.06 -6.42 -0.18
N GLU A 28 -27.26 -6.41 0.88
CA GLU A 28 -25.77 -6.49 0.79
C GLU A 28 -25.29 -7.69 -0.04
N ASN A 29 -26.04 -8.81 -0.03
CA ASN A 29 -25.70 -10.01 -0.79
C ASN A 29 -26.32 -10.03 -2.20
N ILE A 30 -27.43 -9.30 -2.40
CA ILE A 30 -28.19 -9.28 -3.65
C ILE A 30 -27.61 -8.25 -4.63
N ILE A 31 -27.26 -7.06 -4.14
CA ILE A 31 -26.78 -5.94 -4.98
C ILE A 31 -25.57 -6.36 -5.83
N PRO A 32 -24.51 -7.00 -5.28
CA PRO A 32 -23.37 -7.43 -6.10
C PRO A 32 -23.76 -8.40 -7.22
N ARG A 33 -24.71 -9.30 -6.97
CA ARG A 33 -25.20 -10.26 -7.98
C ARG A 33 -26.03 -9.57 -9.07
N LEU A 34 -26.83 -8.58 -8.69
CA LEU A 34 -27.59 -7.77 -9.64
C LEU A 34 -26.65 -6.96 -10.52
N TYR A 35 -25.60 -6.37 -9.94
CA TYR A 35 -24.60 -5.61 -10.67
C TYR A 35 -23.83 -6.50 -11.66
N GLN A 36 -23.38 -7.68 -11.22
CA GLN A 36 -22.76 -8.66 -12.11
C GLN A 36 -23.66 -9.04 -13.29
N LYS A 37 -24.95 -9.30 -13.02
CA LYS A 37 -25.95 -9.59 -14.06
C LYS A 37 -26.22 -8.40 -14.98
N PHE A 38 -26.18 -7.19 -14.44
CA PHE A 38 -26.34 -5.97 -15.23
C PHE A 38 -25.24 -5.83 -16.29
N GLY A 39 -24.01 -6.23 -15.96
CA GLY A 39 -22.89 -6.29 -16.92
C GLY A 39 -23.15 -7.15 -18.16
N ASP A 40 -24.03 -8.14 -18.07
CA ASP A 40 -24.44 -9.03 -19.17
C ASP A 40 -25.83 -8.69 -19.74
N THR A 41 -26.46 -7.61 -19.27
CA THR A 41 -27.79 -7.20 -19.70
C THR A 41 -27.70 -6.19 -20.84
N TYR A 42 -28.46 -6.40 -21.90
CA TYR A 42 -28.46 -5.51 -23.06
C TYR A 42 -29.00 -4.11 -22.71
N VAL A 43 -28.22 -3.08 -23.01
CA VAL A 43 -28.57 -1.67 -22.77
C VAL A 43 -28.84 -0.98 -24.11
N ALA A 44 -30.11 -0.61 -24.34
CA ALA A 44 -30.56 -0.03 -25.60
C ALA A 44 -29.81 1.26 -26.01
N LYS A 45 -29.38 2.07 -25.02
CA LYS A 45 -28.64 3.33 -25.23
C LYS A 45 -27.29 3.11 -25.93
N VAL A 46 -26.59 2.01 -25.62
CA VAL A 46 -25.28 1.65 -26.21
C VAL A 46 -25.36 0.50 -27.22
N LYS A 47 -26.56 -0.08 -27.39
CA LYS A 47 -26.82 -1.21 -28.31
C LYS A 47 -25.90 -2.42 -28.08
N CYS A 48 -25.54 -2.67 -26.82
CA CYS A 48 -24.73 -3.79 -26.35
C CYS A 48 -24.87 -3.94 -24.83
N THR A 49 -24.19 -4.93 -24.23
CA THR A 49 -24.07 -5.03 -22.76
C THR A 49 -22.94 -4.12 -22.24
N PRO A 50 -22.92 -3.73 -20.95
CA PRO A 50 -21.81 -2.96 -20.38
C PRO A 50 -20.44 -3.62 -20.57
N LYS A 51 -20.34 -4.94 -20.41
CA LYS A 51 -19.08 -5.67 -20.68
C LYS A 51 -18.69 -5.60 -22.16
N GLU A 52 -19.63 -5.85 -23.07
CA GLU A 52 -19.37 -5.77 -24.51
C GLU A 52 -18.99 -4.36 -24.97
N TYR A 53 -19.50 -3.33 -24.31
CA TYR A 53 -19.17 -1.93 -24.59
C TYR A 53 -17.67 -1.68 -24.41
N TYR A 54 -17.12 -2.07 -23.26
CA TYR A 54 -15.68 -1.95 -23.00
C TYR A 54 -14.86 -2.97 -23.78
N ALA A 55 -15.36 -4.19 -23.97
CA ALA A 55 -14.67 -5.22 -24.75
C ALA A 55 -14.39 -4.81 -26.22
N ARG A 56 -15.19 -3.90 -26.78
CA ARG A 56 -14.99 -3.38 -28.15
C ARG A 56 -13.95 -2.28 -28.26
N MET A 57 -13.51 -1.71 -27.15
CA MET A 57 -12.52 -0.65 -27.12
C MET A 57 -11.11 -1.23 -27.28
N THR A 58 -10.21 -0.44 -27.86
CA THR A 58 -8.76 -0.62 -27.79
C THR A 58 -8.25 -0.28 -26.39
N ASP A 59 -7.01 -0.67 -26.08
CA ASP A 59 -6.43 -0.42 -24.75
C ASP A 59 -6.28 1.09 -24.50
N GLU A 60 -5.92 1.86 -25.54
CA GLU A 60 -5.87 3.32 -25.47
C GLU A 60 -7.25 3.94 -25.23
N GLU A 61 -8.30 3.42 -25.88
CA GLU A 61 -9.68 3.87 -25.66
C GLU A 61 -10.17 3.55 -24.25
N LEU A 62 -9.80 2.41 -23.68
CA LEU A 62 -10.13 2.06 -22.29
C LEU A 62 -9.48 3.05 -21.31
N THR A 63 -8.18 3.31 -21.46
CA THR A 63 -7.48 4.26 -20.58
C THR A 63 -7.95 5.69 -20.76
N ALA A 64 -8.26 6.10 -22.00
CA ALA A 64 -8.84 7.41 -22.26
C ALA A 64 -10.24 7.53 -21.64
N THR A 65 -11.03 6.47 -21.68
CA THR A 65 -12.35 6.42 -21.03
C THR A 65 -12.21 6.53 -19.52
N LEU A 66 -11.23 5.84 -18.90
CA LEU A 66 -10.92 5.99 -17.48
C LEU A 66 -10.60 7.45 -17.13
N SER A 67 -9.73 8.11 -17.90
CA SER A 67 -9.42 9.53 -17.67
C SER A 67 -10.64 10.45 -17.80
N VAL A 68 -11.54 10.17 -18.74
CA VAL A 68 -12.80 10.92 -18.88
C VAL A 68 -13.67 10.73 -17.64
N HIS A 69 -13.81 9.50 -17.13
CA HIS A 69 -14.60 9.24 -15.92
C HIS A 69 -14.08 10.04 -14.72
N LEU A 70 -12.77 9.99 -14.46
CA LEU A 70 -12.16 10.74 -13.35
C LEU A 70 -12.31 12.26 -13.52
N LYS A 71 -12.03 12.78 -14.72
CA LYS A 71 -12.13 14.21 -15.01
C LYS A 71 -13.56 14.75 -14.91
N GLU A 72 -14.54 13.96 -15.36
CA GLU A 72 -15.95 14.33 -15.31
C GLU A 72 -16.61 13.97 -13.98
N GLN A 73 -15.85 13.40 -13.02
CA GLN A 73 -16.34 12.94 -11.71
C GLN A 73 -17.51 11.97 -11.85
N ILE A 74 -17.44 11.13 -12.87
CA ILE A 74 -18.35 10.02 -13.11
C ILE A 74 -17.73 8.78 -12.43
N PRO A 75 -18.49 8.04 -11.60
CA PRO A 75 -18.00 6.80 -11.00
C PRO A 75 -17.36 5.89 -12.05
N VAL A 76 -16.21 5.31 -11.73
CA VAL A 76 -15.50 4.39 -12.61
C VAL A 76 -16.15 3.01 -12.45
N PRO A 77 -16.86 2.48 -13.47
CA PRO A 77 -17.58 1.21 -13.32
C PRO A 77 -16.61 0.04 -13.23
N ASP A 78 -16.88 -0.96 -12.38
CA ASP A 78 -16.01 -2.14 -12.28
C ASP A 78 -15.84 -2.84 -13.63
N PHE A 79 -16.82 -2.75 -14.54
CA PHE A 79 -16.70 -3.34 -15.88
C PHE A 79 -15.55 -2.75 -16.69
N LEU A 80 -15.23 -1.46 -16.49
CA LEU A 80 -14.08 -0.82 -17.13
C LEU A 80 -12.78 -1.33 -16.49
N CYS A 81 -12.73 -1.36 -15.16
CA CYS A 81 -11.55 -1.86 -14.42
C CYS A 81 -11.26 -3.32 -14.74
N CYS A 82 -12.28 -4.18 -14.70
CA CYS A 82 -12.16 -5.60 -15.04
C CYS A 82 -11.62 -5.82 -16.46
N GLU A 83 -12.04 -4.99 -17.43
CA GLU A 83 -11.55 -5.10 -18.81
C GLU A 83 -10.08 -4.65 -18.91
N ILE A 84 -9.71 -3.55 -18.24
CA ILE A 84 -8.33 -3.05 -18.19
C ILE A 84 -7.39 -4.07 -17.54
N GLU A 85 -7.78 -4.61 -16.37
CA GLU A 85 -7.01 -5.60 -15.62
C GLU A 85 -6.94 -6.92 -16.38
N GLY A 86 -8.06 -7.39 -16.93
CA GLY A 86 -8.15 -8.64 -17.66
C GLY A 86 -7.28 -8.69 -18.92
N ARG A 87 -7.01 -7.54 -19.54
CA ARG A 87 -6.11 -7.39 -20.69
C ARG A 87 -4.67 -7.07 -20.33
N ASN A 88 -4.42 -6.66 -19.10
CA ASN A 88 -3.14 -6.12 -18.66
C ASN A 88 -2.71 -4.90 -19.52
N CYS A 89 -3.56 -3.88 -19.61
CA CYS A 89 -3.34 -2.65 -20.41
C CYS A 89 -2.21 -1.74 -19.85
N THR A 90 -1.18 -2.30 -19.22
CA THR A 90 -0.10 -1.57 -18.54
C THR A 90 0.49 -0.48 -19.42
N GLU A 91 0.78 -0.79 -20.69
CA GLU A 91 1.44 0.14 -21.61
C GLU A 91 0.63 1.42 -21.82
N ALA A 92 -0.68 1.28 -22.00
CA ALA A 92 -1.59 2.41 -22.15
C ALA A 92 -1.70 3.22 -20.83
N LEU A 93 -1.69 2.52 -19.68
CA LEU A 93 -1.79 3.11 -18.35
C LEU A 93 -0.54 3.90 -17.95
N LEU A 94 0.65 3.58 -18.47
CA LEU A 94 1.89 4.32 -18.17
C LEU A 94 1.78 5.82 -18.48
N SER A 95 0.97 6.19 -19.48
CA SER A 95 0.73 7.59 -19.81
C SER A 95 0.00 8.35 -18.69
N LEU A 96 -0.86 7.68 -17.93
CA LEU A 96 -1.66 8.26 -16.85
C LEU A 96 -0.82 8.54 -15.59
N LEU A 97 0.25 7.78 -15.38
CA LEU A 97 1.21 8.03 -14.29
C LEU A 97 1.88 9.41 -14.39
N LYS A 98 1.91 10.01 -15.59
CA LYS A 98 2.51 11.33 -15.84
C LYS A 98 1.52 12.48 -15.70
N SER A 99 0.28 12.20 -15.33
CA SER A 99 -0.75 13.23 -15.11
C SER A 99 -0.33 14.22 -14.01
N ASP A 100 -0.89 15.44 -14.09
CA ASP A 100 -0.82 16.42 -13.00
C ASP A 100 -1.98 16.27 -12.01
N ASP A 101 -2.95 15.41 -12.33
CA ASP A 101 -4.11 15.10 -11.49
C ASP A 101 -3.79 13.92 -10.57
N GLY A 102 -3.74 14.18 -9.26
CA GLY A 102 -3.37 13.18 -8.25
C GLY A 102 -4.32 11.99 -8.17
N GLU A 103 -5.63 12.21 -8.40
CA GLU A 103 -6.63 11.13 -8.46
C GLU A 103 -6.35 10.18 -9.62
N THR A 104 -6.11 10.71 -10.82
CA THR A 104 -5.68 9.94 -11.99
C THR A 104 -4.41 9.15 -11.74
N VAL A 105 -3.40 9.77 -11.11
CA VAL A 105 -2.14 9.08 -10.80
C VAL A 105 -2.36 7.96 -9.79
N SER A 106 -3.10 8.20 -8.71
CA SER A 106 -3.43 7.19 -7.71
C SER A 106 -4.17 5.98 -8.32
N TYR A 107 -5.15 6.24 -9.18
CA TYR A 107 -5.87 5.18 -9.89
C TYR A 107 -4.94 4.37 -10.80
N ALA A 108 -4.08 5.05 -11.55
CA ALA A 108 -3.11 4.42 -12.44
C ALA A 108 -2.08 3.57 -11.68
N ILE A 109 -1.58 4.02 -10.53
CA ILE A 109 -0.68 3.23 -9.67
C ILE A 109 -1.35 1.91 -9.26
N ASN A 110 -2.62 1.96 -8.85
CA ASN A 110 -3.35 0.78 -8.41
C ASN A 110 -3.59 -0.23 -9.55
N LEU A 111 -3.96 0.24 -10.74
CA LEU A 111 -4.20 -0.63 -11.90
C LEU A 111 -2.90 -1.21 -12.50
N VAL A 112 -1.82 -0.43 -12.51
CA VAL A 112 -0.52 -0.87 -13.05
C VAL A 112 0.16 -1.84 -12.09
N GLY A 113 0.06 -1.62 -10.77
CA GLY A 113 0.64 -2.48 -9.75
C GLY A 113 2.17 -2.55 -9.82
N ALA A 114 2.75 -3.72 -9.53
CA ALA A 114 4.20 -3.91 -9.46
C ALA A 114 4.88 -4.21 -10.81
N ASP A 115 4.33 -3.73 -11.94
CA ASP A 115 4.92 -3.92 -13.26
C ASP A 115 6.20 -3.08 -13.42
N GLU A 116 7.30 -3.73 -13.81
CA GLU A 116 8.61 -3.09 -13.95
C GLU A 116 8.65 -1.94 -14.96
N ARG A 117 7.78 -1.96 -15.96
CA ARG A 117 7.72 -0.89 -16.96
C ARG A 117 7.35 0.46 -16.33
N ALA A 118 6.68 0.44 -15.18
CA ALA A 118 6.27 1.64 -14.44
C ALA A 118 7.31 2.11 -13.41
N PHE A 119 8.35 1.33 -13.13
CA PHE A 119 9.35 1.69 -12.13
C PHE A 119 10.01 3.05 -12.40
N PRO A 120 10.37 3.42 -13.64
CA PRO A 120 10.91 4.75 -13.90
C PRO A 120 9.96 5.87 -13.45
N ASP A 121 8.66 5.73 -13.70
CA ASP A 121 7.65 6.70 -13.30
C ASP A 121 7.47 6.71 -11.76
N TYR A 122 7.47 5.54 -11.10
CA TYR A 122 7.41 5.46 -9.63
C TYR A 122 8.61 6.11 -8.96
N PHE A 123 9.83 5.88 -9.46
CA PHE A 123 11.01 6.58 -8.95
C PHE A 123 10.93 8.09 -9.23
N SER A 124 10.43 8.51 -10.39
CA SER A 124 10.13 9.92 -10.69
C SER A 124 9.20 10.50 -9.62
N MET A 125 8.09 9.82 -9.30
CA MET A 125 7.12 10.27 -8.30
C MET A 125 7.75 10.45 -6.92
N ILE A 126 8.60 9.51 -6.51
CA ILE A 126 9.26 9.53 -5.19
C ILE A 126 10.31 10.64 -5.10
N THR A 127 11.04 10.88 -6.18
CA THR A 127 12.21 11.77 -6.19
C THR A 127 11.88 13.20 -6.59
N GLU A 128 10.82 13.42 -7.35
CA GLU A 128 10.30 14.73 -7.69
C GLU A 128 9.36 15.22 -6.60
N ASN A 129 9.58 16.44 -6.10
CA ASN A 129 8.71 17.07 -5.11
C ASN A 129 7.39 17.60 -5.73
N LYS A 130 6.81 16.84 -6.67
CA LYS A 130 5.58 17.15 -7.41
C LYS A 130 4.35 16.52 -6.77
N PHE A 131 4.51 15.32 -6.20
CA PHE A 131 3.42 14.54 -5.63
C PHE A 131 3.43 14.61 -4.10
N ASP A 132 2.25 14.44 -3.50
CA ASP A 132 2.09 14.36 -2.05
C ASP A 132 2.64 13.04 -1.48
N GLU A 133 2.61 12.92 -0.16
CA GLU A 133 3.11 11.75 0.57
C GLU A 133 2.30 10.49 0.21
N ASP A 134 0.98 10.58 0.10
CA ASP A 134 0.11 9.45 -0.21
C ASP A 134 0.44 8.79 -1.56
N ILE A 135 0.69 9.59 -2.61
CA ILE A 135 1.08 9.08 -3.93
C ILE A 135 2.48 8.47 -3.89
N ARG A 136 3.41 9.09 -3.17
CA ARG A 136 4.79 8.61 -3.05
C ARG A 136 4.84 7.28 -2.30
N ASP A 137 4.09 7.17 -1.21
CA ASP A 137 3.94 5.95 -0.42
C ASP A 137 3.32 4.84 -1.26
N ALA A 138 2.25 5.14 -2.02
CA ALA A 138 1.64 4.18 -2.93
C ALA A 138 2.64 3.64 -3.98
N ALA A 139 3.47 4.51 -4.57
CA ALA A 139 4.52 4.11 -5.50
C ALA A 139 5.60 3.22 -4.82
N VAL A 140 5.98 3.54 -3.58
CA VAL A 140 6.92 2.75 -2.79
C VAL A 140 6.36 1.36 -2.48
N GLU A 141 5.07 1.25 -2.12
CA GLU A 141 4.40 -0.04 -1.95
C GLU A 141 4.54 -0.91 -3.20
N LYS A 142 4.32 -0.34 -4.40
CA LYS A 142 4.44 -1.10 -5.65
C LYS A 142 5.87 -1.55 -5.94
N LEU A 143 6.86 -0.71 -5.64
CA LEU A 143 8.27 -1.09 -5.79
C LEU A 143 8.68 -2.19 -4.80
N LYS A 144 8.14 -2.20 -3.56
CA LYS A 144 8.43 -3.21 -2.54
C LYS A 144 7.90 -4.60 -2.90
N GLU A 145 6.76 -4.69 -3.57
CA GLU A 145 6.20 -5.96 -4.06
C GLU A 145 7.19 -6.72 -4.96
N ASN A 146 8.11 -6.01 -5.64
CA ASN A 146 9.13 -6.57 -6.53
C ASN A 146 10.51 -5.90 -6.34
N ALA A 147 10.92 -5.76 -5.07
CA ALA A 147 12.09 -5.00 -4.65
C ALA A 147 13.43 -5.46 -5.27
N ASP A 148 13.58 -6.76 -5.56
CA ASP A 148 14.79 -7.30 -6.21
C ASP A 148 15.06 -6.64 -7.57
N LYS A 149 14.01 -6.24 -8.28
CA LYS A 149 14.11 -5.59 -9.59
C LYS A 149 14.24 -4.06 -9.46
N ALA A 150 13.68 -3.49 -8.40
CA ALA A 150 13.82 -2.06 -8.08
C ALA A 150 15.20 -1.72 -7.48
N THR A 151 15.95 -2.72 -6.98
CA THR A 151 17.19 -2.57 -6.21
C THR A 151 18.24 -1.70 -6.90
N GLU A 152 18.50 -1.90 -8.19
CA GLU A 152 19.54 -1.14 -8.90
C GLU A 152 19.25 0.36 -8.91
N ALA A 153 18.01 0.73 -9.24
CA ALA A 153 17.57 2.11 -9.24
C ALA A 153 17.52 2.70 -7.83
N ALA A 154 17.01 1.96 -6.85
CA ALA A 154 16.97 2.41 -5.45
C ALA A 154 18.39 2.68 -4.90
N LEU A 155 19.36 1.81 -5.18
CA LEU A 155 20.76 2.01 -4.81
C LEU A 155 21.36 3.25 -5.46
N LYS A 156 21.02 3.52 -6.72
CA LYS A 156 21.48 4.71 -7.43
C LYS A 156 20.98 5.99 -6.74
N PHE A 157 19.66 6.10 -6.53
CA PHE A 157 19.07 7.29 -5.90
C PHE A 157 19.52 7.47 -4.44
N TYR A 158 19.68 6.37 -3.69
CA TYR A 158 20.24 6.42 -2.34
C TYR A 158 21.65 7.03 -2.34
N LYS A 159 22.54 6.59 -3.26
CA LYS A 159 23.91 7.12 -3.38
C LYS A 159 23.96 8.59 -3.81
N GLU A 160 22.96 9.04 -4.57
CA GLU A 160 22.78 10.44 -4.95
C GLU A 160 22.23 11.31 -3.80
N GLY A 161 21.78 10.70 -2.70
CA GLY A 161 21.20 11.38 -1.54
C GLY A 161 19.74 11.79 -1.76
N THR A 162 19.06 11.21 -2.74
CA THR A 162 17.69 11.57 -3.13
C THR A 162 16.68 10.64 -2.46
N ALA A 163 15.66 11.23 -1.81
CA ALA A 163 14.56 10.49 -1.20
C ALA A 163 15.03 9.30 -0.33
N LYS A 164 16.09 9.54 0.46
CA LYS A 164 16.87 8.53 1.17
C LYS A 164 16.01 7.48 1.90
N GLU A 165 15.03 7.92 2.69
CA GLU A 165 14.21 7.00 3.50
C GLU A 165 13.40 6.03 2.64
N TYR A 166 12.78 6.53 1.57
CA TYR A 166 12.07 5.67 0.63
C TYR A 166 12.99 4.66 -0.05
N MET A 167 14.22 5.07 -0.37
CA MET A 167 15.19 4.14 -0.95
C MET A 167 15.56 3.03 0.05
N LEU A 168 15.80 3.39 1.32
CA LEU A 168 16.08 2.41 2.38
C LEU A 168 14.91 1.44 2.57
N GLU A 169 13.69 1.95 2.54
CA GLU A 169 12.48 1.14 2.67
C GLU A 169 12.35 0.12 1.52
N ILE A 170 12.55 0.55 0.27
CA ILE A 170 12.54 -0.34 -0.89
C ILE A 170 13.65 -1.40 -0.78
N LEU A 171 14.88 -0.98 -0.44
CA LEU A 171 16.03 -1.87 -0.31
C LEU A 171 15.85 -2.89 0.81
N SER A 172 15.17 -2.53 1.89
CA SER A 172 14.85 -3.44 3.00
C SER A 172 13.98 -4.64 2.58
N ARG A 173 13.29 -4.55 1.43
CA ARG A 173 12.44 -5.64 0.91
C ARG A 173 13.13 -6.53 -0.12
N ALA A 174 14.38 -6.26 -0.46
CA ALA A 174 15.16 -7.11 -1.37
C ALA A 174 15.35 -8.51 -0.76
N LYS A 175 15.00 -9.54 -1.53
CA LYS A 175 15.12 -10.95 -1.15
C LYS A 175 16.47 -11.52 -1.55
N LYS A 176 17.05 -11.04 -2.64
CA LYS A 176 18.42 -11.38 -3.04
C LYS A 176 19.39 -10.72 -2.09
N ARG A 177 20.12 -11.55 -1.34
CA ARG A 177 21.15 -11.10 -0.40
C ARG A 177 22.29 -10.42 -1.15
N ASP A 178 22.51 -9.16 -0.83
CA ASP A 178 23.60 -8.32 -1.32
C ASP A 178 24.36 -7.70 -0.14
N GLU A 179 25.69 -7.78 -0.18
CA GLU A 179 26.54 -7.25 0.90
C GLU A 179 26.48 -5.72 0.99
N GLY A 180 26.33 -5.03 -0.16
CA GLY A 180 26.20 -3.59 -0.21
C GLY A 180 24.91 -3.11 0.43
N ILE A 181 23.78 -3.74 0.12
CA ILE A 181 22.49 -3.44 0.74
C ILE A 181 22.55 -3.67 2.26
N PHE A 182 23.06 -4.82 2.68
CA PHE A 182 23.20 -5.13 4.11
C PHE A 182 24.02 -4.06 4.83
N ARG A 183 25.16 -3.66 4.26
CA ARG A 183 26.03 -2.64 4.82
C ARG A 183 25.33 -1.30 4.94
N ILE A 184 24.61 -0.87 3.90
CA ILE A 184 23.84 0.37 3.90
C ILE A 184 22.82 0.38 5.04
N LEU A 185 21.96 -0.63 5.12
CA LEU A 185 20.92 -0.70 6.15
C LEU A 185 21.52 -0.72 7.56
N LEU A 186 22.63 -1.44 7.74
CA LEU A 186 23.33 -1.51 9.02
C LEU A 186 23.99 -0.18 9.41
N ASP A 187 24.66 0.49 8.47
CA ASP A 187 25.33 1.77 8.73
C ASP A 187 24.29 2.87 9.06
N GLU A 188 23.13 2.85 8.40
CA GLU A 188 22.01 3.76 8.72
C GLU A 188 21.43 3.50 10.11
N PHE A 189 21.25 2.24 10.48
CA PHE A 189 20.83 1.87 11.84
C PHE A 189 21.83 2.33 12.91
N LEU A 190 23.14 2.23 12.64
CA LEU A 190 24.19 2.58 13.60
C LEU A 190 24.44 4.09 13.72
N SER A 191 24.15 4.86 12.67
CA SER A 191 24.50 6.29 12.61
C SER A 191 23.34 7.23 12.93
N ASP A 192 22.10 6.86 12.65
CA ASP A 192 20.92 7.70 12.93
C ASP A 192 20.23 7.33 14.24
N VAL A 193 20.68 7.96 15.32
CA VAL A 193 20.09 7.78 16.67
C VAL A 193 18.66 8.28 16.79
N GLY A 194 18.17 9.10 15.85
CA GLY A 194 16.80 9.63 15.87
C GLY A 194 15.77 8.71 15.21
N ARG A 195 16.23 7.72 14.42
CA ARG A 195 15.37 6.83 13.60
C ARG A 195 15.61 5.35 13.85
N VAL A 196 16.20 5.02 14.99
CA VAL A 196 16.49 3.64 15.42
C VAL A 196 15.28 2.70 15.25
N PRO A 197 14.04 3.05 15.67
CA PRO A 197 12.91 2.14 15.56
C PRO A 197 12.64 1.74 14.09
N MET A 198 12.63 2.73 13.19
CA MET A 198 12.40 2.51 11.75
C MET A 198 13.52 1.70 11.10
N HIS A 199 14.78 2.06 11.37
CA HIS A 199 15.93 1.35 10.80
C HIS A 199 16.07 -0.09 11.34
N ALA A 200 15.67 -0.35 12.60
CA ALA A 200 15.57 -1.71 13.12
C ALA A 200 14.53 -2.53 12.33
N GLY A 201 13.38 -1.93 12.01
CA GLY A 201 12.37 -2.51 11.13
C GLY A 201 12.90 -2.85 9.74
N TYR A 202 13.75 -2.00 9.15
CA TYR A 202 14.39 -2.29 7.85
C TYR A 202 15.36 -3.47 7.92
N LEU A 203 16.16 -3.60 8.99
CA LEU A 203 17.03 -4.77 9.19
C LEU A 203 16.22 -6.05 9.36
N ALA A 204 15.12 -6.00 10.10
CA ALA A 204 14.20 -7.12 10.28
C ALA A 204 13.54 -7.54 8.96
N ALA A 205 13.04 -6.57 8.19
CA ALA A 205 12.42 -6.80 6.90
C ALA A 205 13.41 -7.37 5.87
N TYR A 206 14.67 -6.92 5.90
CA TYR A 206 15.71 -7.47 5.05
C TYR A 206 16.02 -8.92 5.44
N GLY A 207 16.06 -9.24 6.74
CA GLY A 207 16.11 -10.62 7.21
C GLY A 207 17.50 -11.25 7.17
N ASP A 208 18.57 -10.45 7.33
CA ASP A 208 19.94 -10.94 7.43
C ASP A 208 20.36 -11.02 8.90
N GLU A 209 20.47 -12.23 9.43
CA GLU A 209 20.78 -12.53 10.84
C GLU A 209 22.09 -11.91 11.33
N ARG A 210 23.00 -11.52 10.41
CA ARG A 210 24.22 -10.79 10.77
C ARG A 210 23.95 -9.44 11.44
N ALA A 211 22.72 -8.91 11.36
CA ALA A 211 22.28 -7.74 12.10
C ALA A 211 22.08 -8.00 13.61
N LEU A 212 21.83 -9.25 14.03
CA LEU A 212 21.47 -9.60 15.41
C LEU A 212 22.45 -9.06 16.46
N PRO A 213 23.79 -9.19 16.33
CA PRO A 213 24.70 -8.69 17.36
C PRO A 213 24.61 -7.17 17.56
N TYR A 214 24.25 -6.43 16.51
CA TYR A 214 24.12 -4.97 16.55
C TYR A 214 22.81 -4.55 17.22
N LEU A 215 21.71 -5.23 16.88
CA LEU A 215 20.40 -5.04 17.51
C LEU A 215 20.46 -5.40 19.00
N MET A 216 21.05 -6.55 19.34
CA MET A 216 21.25 -7.02 20.72
C MET A 216 22.07 -6.04 21.55
N LYS A 217 23.13 -5.46 20.97
CA LYS A 217 23.91 -4.43 21.65
C LYS A 217 23.12 -3.14 21.84
N LYS A 218 22.29 -2.75 20.88
CA LYS A 218 21.53 -1.49 20.95
C LYS A 218 20.39 -1.57 21.97
N ILE A 219 19.70 -2.70 22.08
CA ILE A 219 18.59 -2.90 23.03
C ILE A 219 19.06 -2.90 24.50
N GLU A 220 20.34 -3.18 24.76
CA GLU A 220 20.95 -3.09 26.10
C GLU A 220 21.05 -1.65 26.62
N ASP A 221 20.97 -0.65 25.75
CA ASP A 221 20.98 0.75 26.15
C ASP A 221 19.76 1.06 27.01
N ARG A 222 20.01 1.41 28.28
CA ARG A 222 18.95 1.67 29.27
C ARG A 222 18.34 3.07 29.12
N SER A 223 18.87 3.90 28.23
CA SER A 223 18.33 5.24 27.95
C SER A 223 17.24 5.25 26.86
N ILE A 224 17.09 4.16 26.10
CA ILE A 224 16.06 4.07 25.05
C ILE A 224 14.66 4.03 25.66
N GLY A 225 13.72 4.69 24.99
CA GLY A 225 12.30 4.72 25.37
C GLY A 225 11.56 3.43 25.00
N PHE A 226 10.28 3.38 25.38
CA PHE A 226 9.44 2.18 25.20
C PHE A 226 9.27 1.77 23.73
N VAL A 227 9.01 2.73 22.84
CA VAL A 227 8.80 2.46 21.41
C VAL A 227 10.05 1.89 20.77
N GLU A 228 11.22 2.51 21.02
CA GLU A 228 12.51 2.02 20.51
C GLU A 228 12.82 0.61 21.02
N PHE A 229 12.53 0.33 22.29
CA PHE A 229 12.68 -1.00 22.84
C PHE A 229 11.78 -2.05 22.16
N GLN A 230 10.50 -1.75 21.93
CA GLN A 230 9.57 -2.67 21.26
C GLN A 230 10.02 -2.99 19.83
N GLU A 231 10.40 -1.99 19.05
CA GLU A 231 10.85 -2.20 17.67
C GLU A 231 12.17 -2.98 17.60
N LEU A 232 13.12 -2.71 18.49
CA LEU A 232 14.35 -3.49 18.59
C LEU A 232 14.06 -4.95 18.98
N LYS A 233 13.15 -5.17 19.93
CA LYS A 233 12.75 -6.51 20.34
C LYS A 233 12.08 -7.27 19.20
N TYR A 234 11.14 -6.64 18.50
CA TYR A 234 10.50 -7.20 17.31
C TYR A 234 11.53 -7.57 16.24
N ALA A 235 12.48 -6.67 15.95
CA ALA A 235 13.53 -6.92 14.97
C ALA A 235 14.45 -8.09 15.36
N ILE A 236 14.81 -8.20 16.64
CA ILE A 236 15.59 -9.32 17.18
C ILE A 236 14.84 -10.64 17.00
N GLU A 237 13.57 -10.69 17.40
CA GLU A 237 12.72 -11.89 17.31
C GLU A 237 12.45 -12.30 15.86
N ALA A 238 12.22 -11.33 14.96
CA ALA A 238 12.04 -11.57 13.53
C ALA A 238 13.28 -12.22 12.88
N LEU A 239 14.47 -11.94 13.41
CA LEU A 239 15.74 -12.53 12.98
C LEU A 239 16.11 -13.81 13.76
N GLY A 240 15.22 -14.32 14.62
CA GLY A 240 15.42 -15.55 15.38
C GLY A 240 16.25 -15.39 16.66
N GLY A 241 16.51 -14.16 17.10
CA GLY A 241 17.08 -13.87 18.41
C GLY A 241 16.01 -13.79 19.51
N GLU A 242 16.44 -13.72 20.76
CA GLU A 242 15.57 -13.53 21.92
C GLU A 242 16.17 -12.50 22.87
N TYR A 243 15.33 -11.63 23.43
CA TYR A 243 15.72 -10.68 24.48
C TYR A 243 14.74 -10.77 25.66
N ASN A 244 15.24 -11.30 26.77
CA ASN A 244 14.44 -11.65 27.97
C ASN A 244 14.81 -10.83 29.21
N GLU A 245 15.68 -9.82 29.07
CA GLU A 245 16.12 -9.01 30.20
C GLU A 245 15.04 -8.01 30.63
N PRO A 246 14.70 -7.94 31.93
CA PRO A 246 13.68 -7.04 32.42
C PRO A 246 13.95 -5.56 32.14
N ARG A 247 12.88 -4.83 31.81
CA ARG A 247 12.80 -3.39 31.56
C ARG A 247 11.59 -2.77 32.25
N ASP A 248 11.82 -1.63 32.89
CA ASP A 248 10.76 -0.81 33.47
C ASP A 248 10.56 0.46 32.65
N PHE A 249 9.37 0.60 32.05
CA PHE A 249 8.94 1.77 31.28
C PHE A 249 7.80 2.53 31.96
N SER A 250 7.53 2.29 33.24
CA SER A 250 6.42 2.93 33.98
C SER A 250 6.46 4.46 33.98
N ALA A 251 7.65 5.04 33.85
CA ALA A 251 7.85 6.49 33.74
C ALA A 251 7.86 7.03 32.29
N ASP A 252 7.84 6.15 31.29
CA ASP A 252 7.86 6.50 29.87
C ASP A 252 6.49 7.04 29.43
N LYS A 253 6.50 8.14 28.69
CA LYS A 253 5.28 8.83 28.25
C LYS A 253 4.49 8.00 27.24
N ASP A 254 5.19 7.36 26.31
CA ASP A 254 4.56 6.60 25.23
C ASP A 254 3.97 5.30 25.79
N PHE A 255 4.70 4.64 26.72
CA PHE A 255 4.19 3.51 27.48
C PHE A 255 2.86 3.84 28.18
N ARG A 256 2.82 4.94 28.96
CA ARG A 256 1.60 5.36 29.67
C ARG A 256 0.45 5.72 28.74
N THR A 257 0.75 6.31 27.58
CA THR A 257 -0.27 6.68 26.59
C THR A 257 -0.92 5.43 25.99
N ILE A 258 -0.12 4.42 25.66
CA ILE A 258 -0.59 3.13 25.11
C ILE A 258 -1.36 2.35 26.18
N GLU A 259 -0.88 2.34 27.42
CA GLU A 259 -1.57 1.71 28.55
C GLU A 259 -2.96 2.35 28.81
N ASP A 260 -3.03 3.68 28.87
CA ASP A 260 -4.28 4.41 29.06
C ASP A 260 -5.30 4.13 27.93
N ALA A 261 -4.82 4.07 26.67
CA ALA A 261 -5.68 3.72 25.54
C ALA A 261 -6.19 2.28 25.64
N SER A 262 -5.31 1.32 25.94
CA SER A 262 -5.66 -0.09 26.11
C SER A 262 -6.70 -0.29 27.24
N VAL A 263 -6.55 0.42 28.36
CA VAL A 263 -7.50 0.40 29.47
C VAL A 263 -8.87 0.97 29.05
N ARG A 264 -8.90 2.07 28.28
CA ARG A 264 -10.15 2.66 27.77
C ARG A 264 -10.89 1.73 26.81
N GLU A 265 -10.15 0.93 26.05
CA GLU A 265 -10.70 -0.05 25.11
C GLU A 265 -11.07 -1.40 25.76
N GLY A 266 -10.88 -1.53 27.09
CA GLY A 266 -11.24 -2.73 27.85
C GLY A 266 -10.20 -3.85 27.79
N PHE A 267 -8.99 -3.57 27.28
CA PHE A 267 -7.85 -4.48 27.20
C PHE A 267 -6.79 -4.22 28.27
N GLY A 268 -7.21 -3.78 29.47
CA GLY A 268 -6.27 -3.49 30.57
C GLY A 268 -5.28 -4.62 30.80
N TYR A 269 -3.99 -4.28 30.87
CA TYR A 269 -2.83 -5.17 31.04
C TYR A 269 -2.75 -5.79 32.46
N ASP A 270 -3.85 -6.33 32.99
CA ASP A 270 -3.84 -7.10 34.23
C ASP A 270 -3.30 -8.52 33.94
N GLY A 271 -1.97 -8.68 33.82
CA GLY A 271 -1.35 -9.99 34.06
C GLY A 271 -0.27 -10.54 33.11
N LEU A 272 0.52 -9.71 32.40
CA LEU A 272 1.81 -10.18 31.87
C LEU A 272 2.97 -9.74 32.78
N PRO A 273 4.04 -10.55 32.92
CA PRO A 273 5.16 -10.22 33.79
C PRO A 273 5.76 -8.90 33.35
N LYS A 274 6.24 -8.11 34.32
CA LYS A 274 7.08 -6.94 34.05
C LYS A 274 8.11 -7.35 33.00
N SER A 275 8.02 -6.74 31.82
CA SER A 275 8.89 -6.96 30.68
C SER A 275 10.34 -6.90 31.07
#